data_AF-A0A7S1K3W6-F1
#
_entry.id   AF-A0A7S1K3W6-F1
#
_cell.length_a   1.000
_cell.length_b   1.000
_cell.length_c   1.000
_cell.angle_alpha   90.00
_cell.angle_beta   90.00
_cell.angle_gamma   90.00
#
_symmetry.space_group_name_H-M   'P 1'
#
loop_
_entity.id
_entity.type
_entity.pdbx_description
1 polymer ?
#
loop_
_entity_poly.entity_id
_entity_poly.type
_entity_poly.pdbx_seq_one_letter_code
_entity_poly.pdbx_strand_id
1 'polypeptide(L)'
;PPRRAPASRGPRQSVSAEAYGKWNQKKAFVAPVYQKGDDQKARIQAVLEQSFLFRNLEEKDMKTVIDAMQEKVVSAGTRIIQQGDDGDCLFVVESGTIDCYKKFPGEDDEKLVKVCQSGDAFGELALLYNCPRAASVNARDNCVLWQLDRESFNHIVKEAASKKRELYEGFLKKVPLLESMDAYERSKIADALKTETYKDGDVIVSQGEPGDKFYIVEEGKAVATKSFVQGQSPQEVMQFGSGDYFGELALLKNEPRAANVIAKSDLRVAALDRRSFKRLLGNLEDILKRNTARYE
;
A
#
# COMPACT_ATOMS: atom_id res chain seq x y z
N PRO A 1 -10.46 -11.77 -37.23
CA PRO A 1 -9.81 -12.65 -36.22
C PRO A 1 -10.80 -13.06 -35.11
N PRO A 2 -10.86 -14.34 -34.71
CA PRO A 2 -11.75 -14.76 -33.62
C PRO A 2 -11.22 -14.22 -32.28
N ARG A 3 -12.15 -13.77 -31.42
CA ARG A 3 -11.86 -13.20 -30.09
C ARG A 3 -11.24 -14.27 -29.18
N ARG A 4 -10.09 -13.97 -28.58
CA ARG A 4 -9.45 -14.79 -27.53
C ARG A 4 -10.44 -14.98 -26.36
N ALA A 5 -10.65 -16.23 -25.96
CA ALA A 5 -11.43 -16.58 -24.77
C ALA A 5 -10.76 -16.01 -23.49
N PRO A 6 -11.53 -15.58 -22.48
CA PRO A 6 -10.98 -15.11 -21.22
C PRO A 6 -10.22 -16.22 -20.49
N ALA A 7 -9.01 -15.93 -20.01
CA ALA A 7 -8.17 -16.87 -19.26
C ALA A 7 -8.92 -17.39 -18.02
N SER A 8 -8.96 -18.72 -17.85
CA SER A 8 -9.60 -19.35 -16.70
C SER A 8 -8.95 -18.89 -15.40
N ARG A 9 -9.70 -18.22 -14.54
CA ARG A 9 -9.27 -17.88 -13.18
C ARG A 9 -9.00 -19.19 -12.44
N GLY A 10 -7.74 -19.45 -12.08
CA GLY A 10 -7.34 -20.64 -11.31
C GLY A 10 -8.07 -20.74 -9.96
N PRO A 11 -8.04 -21.92 -9.31
CA PRO A 11 -8.75 -22.15 -8.06
C PRO A 11 -8.30 -21.17 -6.97
N ARG A 12 -9.25 -20.65 -6.19
CA ARG A 12 -8.98 -19.74 -5.07
C ARG A 12 -8.29 -20.50 -3.95
N GLN A 13 -7.06 -20.13 -3.62
CA GLN A 13 -6.39 -20.61 -2.40
C GLN A 13 -6.95 -19.86 -1.18
N SER A 14 -7.37 -20.62 -0.18
CA SER A 14 -7.68 -20.10 1.15
C SER A 14 -6.40 -19.71 1.88
N VAL A 15 -6.37 -18.51 2.45
CA VAL A 15 -5.34 -18.09 3.41
C VAL A 15 -5.91 -18.20 4.83
N SER A 16 -5.20 -18.90 5.73
CA SER A 16 -5.61 -19.09 7.13
C SER A 16 -4.61 -18.39 8.03
N ALA A 17 -5.07 -17.39 8.79
CA ALA A 17 -4.29 -16.78 9.85
C ALA A 17 -4.30 -17.66 11.11
N GLU A 18 -3.27 -17.54 11.93
CA GLU A 18 -3.30 -18.06 13.31
C GLU A 18 -4.47 -17.40 14.05
N ALA A 19 -5.46 -18.19 14.44
CA ALA A 19 -6.57 -17.73 15.25
C ALA A 19 -6.16 -17.78 16.73
N TYR A 20 -6.14 -16.62 17.39
CA TYR A 20 -6.04 -16.52 18.84
C TYR A 20 -7.47 -16.56 19.43
N GLY A 21 -7.72 -17.47 20.38
CA GLY A 21 -9.07 -17.76 20.88
C GLY A 21 -9.04 -18.68 22.10
N LYS A 22 -10.20 -19.20 22.55
CA LYS A 22 -10.31 -20.06 23.75
C LYS A 22 -9.34 -21.26 23.77
N TRP A 23 -8.88 -21.73 22.61
CA TRP A 23 -7.97 -22.87 22.43
C TRP A 23 -6.51 -22.46 22.14
N ASN A 24 -6.25 -21.18 21.90
CA ASN A 24 -4.92 -20.63 21.59
C ASN A 24 -4.74 -19.35 22.42
N GLN A 25 -4.44 -19.54 23.72
CA GLN A 25 -4.21 -18.44 24.66
C GLN A 25 -2.88 -17.78 24.31
N LYS A 26 -2.87 -16.44 24.14
CA LYS A 26 -1.62 -15.68 24.03
C LYS A 26 -0.76 -15.99 25.25
N LYS A 27 0.29 -16.80 25.06
CA LYS A 27 1.35 -16.92 26.07
C LYS A 27 1.94 -15.52 26.28
N ALA A 28 2.51 -15.27 27.46
CA ALA A 28 3.29 -14.07 27.68
C ALA A 28 4.48 -14.09 26.70
N PHE A 29 4.35 -13.37 25.59
CA PHE A 29 5.40 -13.23 24.60
C PHE A 29 6.50 -12.38 25.20
N VAL A 30 7.72 -12.93 25.23
CA VAL A 30 8.92 -12.22 25.65
C VAL A 30 9.73 -11.97 24.39
N ALA A 31 9.80 -10.71 23.97
CA ALA A 31 10.57 -10.34 22.79
C ALA A 31 12.05 -10.72 23.00
N PRO A 32 12.71 -11.33 21.99
CA PRO A 32 14.14 -11.58 22.06
C PRO A 32 14.88 -10.24 22.18
N VAL A 33 16.07 -10.27 22.76
CA VAL A 33 16.93 -9.09 22.89
C VAL A 33 18.30 -9.43 22.33
N TYR A 34 18.66 -8.76 21.24
CA TYR A 34 19.99 -8.86 20.63
C TYR A 34 20.80 -7.62 20.97
N GLN A 35 22.03 -7.82 21.43
CA GLN A 35 22.95 -6.76 21.80
C GLN A 35 23.30 -5.89 20.59
N LYS A 36 23.22 -4.56 20.78
CA LYS A 36 23.50 -3.53 19.75
C LYS A 36 24.07 -2.30 20.44
N GLY A 37 25.01 -1.62 19.78
CA GLY A 37 25.50 -0.33 20.24
C GLY A 37 24.44 0.77 20.13
N ASP A 38 24.55 1.82 20.94
CA ASP A 38 23.60 2.94 20.95
C ASP A 38 23.49 3.61 19.57
N ASP A 39 24.62 3.72 18.84
CA ASP A 39 24.64 4.24 17.48
C ASP A 39 23.87 3.35 16.49
N GLN A 40 23.93 2.03 16.65
CA GLN A 40 23.14 1.09 15.83
C GLN A 40 21.66 1.25 16.13
N LYS A 41 21.28 1.33 17.41
CA LYS A 41 19.89 1.54 17.83
C LYS A 41 19.32 2.84 17.25
N ALA A 42 20.09 3.93 17.32
CA ALA A 42 19.69 5.22 16.76
C ALA A 42 19.47 5.17 15.24
N ARG A 43 20.35 4.47 14.50
CA ARG A 43 20.18 4.30 13.05
C ARG A 43 18.96 3.44 12.71
N ILE A 44 18.76 2.31 13.41
CA ILE A 44 17.56 1.47 13.23
C ILE A 44 16.30 2.30 13.48
N GLN A 45 16.26 3.05 14.58
CA GLN A 45 15.12 3.89 14.93
C GLN A 45 14.80 4.89 13.82
N ALA A 46 15.81 5.61 13.31
CA ALA A 46 15.61 6.58 12.23
C ALA A 46 15.03 5.94 10.96
N VAL A 47 15.37 4.68 10.68
CA VAL A 47 14.80 3.94 9.54
C VAL A 47 13.36 3.48 9.82
N LEU A 48 13.09 2.95 11.02
CA LEU A 48 11.75 2.49 11.40
C LEU A 48 10.75 3.65 11.43
N GLU A 49 11.15 4.83 11.89
CA GLU A 49 10.31 6.04 11.92
C GLU A 49 9.89 6.52 10.52
N GLN A 50 10.67 6.23 9.48
CA GLN A 50 10.29 6.53 8.10
C GLN A 50 9.33 5.50 7.51
N SER A 51 9.33 4.28 8.06
CA SER A 51 8.47 3.21 7.62
C SER A 51 7.07 3.37 8.21
N PHE A 52 6.07 3.34 7.33
CA PHE A 52 4.66 3.47 7.73
C PHE A 52 4.21 2.40 8.73
N LEU A 53 4.91 1.26 8.78
CA LEU A 53 4.63 0.15 9.69
C LEU A 53 4.94 0.49 11.14
N PHE A 54 6.01 1.24 11.38
CA PHE A 54 6.56 1.44 12.71
C PHE A 54 6.39 2.88 13.20
N ARG A 55 6.17 3.86 12.30
CA ARG A 55 6.04 5.29 12.65
C ARG A 55 4.94 5.63 13.66
N ASN A 56 3.98 4.72 13.86
CA ASN A 56 2.87 4.89 14.80
C ASN A 56 3.02 4.04 16.07
N LEU A 57 4.17 3.37 16.26
CA LEU A 57 4.46 2.64 17.49
C LEU A 57 4.76 3.62 18.61
N GLU A 58 4.31 3.30 19.81
CA GLU A 58 4.73 3.99 21.02
C GLU A 58 6.23 3.78 21.26
N GLU A 59 6.88 4.69 21.97
CA GLU A 59 8.33 4.64 22.23
C GLU A 59 8.76 3.30 22.87
N LYS A 60 7.94 2.76 23.77
CA LYS A 60 8.17 1.46 24.40
C LYS A 60 8.15 0.31 23.39
N ASP A 61 7.18 0.31 22.49
CA ASP A 61 7.05 -0.73 21.46
C ASP A 61 8.15 -0.59 20.41
N MET A 62 8.48 0.63 20.01
CA MET A 62 9.61 0.93 19.13
C MET A 62 10.92 0.39 19.71
N LYS A 63 11.19 0.66 20.99
CA LYS A 63 12.37 0.12 21.69
C LYS A 63 12.38 -1.40 21.69
N THR A 64 11.24 -2.02 21.97
CA THR A 64 11.10 -3.48 21.98
C THR A 64 11.36 -4.08 20.60
N VAL A 65 10.87 -3.44 19.53
CA VAL A 65 11.18 -3.84 18.14
C VAL A 65 12.67 -3.75 17.87
N ILE A 66 13.31 -2.61 18.17
CA ILE A 66 14.74 -2.39 17.94
C ILE A 66 15.57 -3.44 18.68
N ASP A 67 15.24 -3.73 19.93
CA ASP A 67 15.93 -4.74 20.72
C ASP A 67 15.75 -6.16 20.15
N ALA A 68 14.58 -6.46 19.59
CA ALA A 68 14.24 -7.74 18.97
C ALA A 68 14.81 -7.96 17.55
N MET A 69 15.32 -6.92 16.88
CA MET A 69 15.95 -7.12 15.57
C MET A 69 17.30 -7.83 15.70
N GLN A 70 17.55 -8.85 14.88
CA GLN A 70 18.82 -9.56 14.81
C GLN A 70 19.65 -9.04 13.63
N GLU A 71 20.95 -8.85 13.83
CA GLU A 71 21.86 -8.54 12.72
C GLU A 71 22.01 -9.76 11.80
N LYS A 72 21.97 -9.51 10.50
CA LYS A 72 22.21 -10.52 9.46
C LYS A 72 23.12 -9.95 8.38
N VAL A 73 24.31 -10.53 8.28
CA VAL A 73 25.27 -10.22 7.23
C VAL A 73 24.99 -11.13 6.03
N VAL A 74 24.91 -10.55 4.83
CA VAL A 74 24.57 -11.26 3.59
C VAL A 74 25.60 -10.92 2.51
N SER A 75 26.15 -11.94 1.86
CA SER A 75 27.11 -11.76 0.76
C SER A 75 26.41 -11.38 -0.55
N ALA A 76 27.11 -10.63 -1.41
CA ALA A 76 26.64 -10.31 -2.75
C ALA A 76 26.22 -11.56 -3.54
N GLY A 77 25.12 -11.46 -4.30
CA GLY A 77 24.53 -12.55 -5.08
C GLY A 77 23.59 -13.47 -4.29
N THR A 78 23.48 -13.33 -2.97
CA THR A 78 22.61 -14.20 -2.15
C THR A 78 21.14 -13.93 -2.42
N ARG A 79 20.35 -15.00 -2.65
CA ARG A 79 18.88 -14.98 -2.65
C ARG A 79 18.37 -14.96 -1.22
N ILE A 80 17.87 -13.81 -0.76
CA ILE A 80 17.40 -13.61 0.62
C ILE A 80 15.94 -14.07 0.77
N ILE A 81 15.12 -13.79 -0.24
CA ILE A 81 13.71 -14.17 -0.30
C ILE A 81 13.43 -14.78 -1.66
N GLN A 82 12.64 -15.84 -1.69
CA GLN A 82 12.11 -16.43 -2.91
C GLN A 82 10.60 -16.15 -2.99
N GLN A 83 10.14 -15.62 -4.13
CA GLN A 83 8.71 -15.42 -4.39
C GLN A 83 7.97 -16.76 -4.31
N GLY A 84 6.82 -16.75 -3.64
CA GLY A 84 5.97 -17.93 -3.44
C GLY A 84 6.22 -18.67 -2.13
N ASP A 85 7.33 -18.43 -1.44
CA ASP A 85 7.61 -19.04 -0.14
C ASP A 85 6.76 -18.43 0.97
N ASP A 86 6.61 -19.13 2.08
CA ASP A 86 6.04 -18.54 3.29
C ASP A 86 7.01 -17.52 3.90
N GLY A 87 6.51 -16.34 4.28
CA GLY A 87 7.35 -15.33 4.91
C GLY A 87 7.29 -15.36 6.42
N ASP A 88 8.44 -15.50 7.05
CA ASP A 88 8.63 -15.69 8.50
C ASP A 88 9.40 -14.53 9.18
N CYS A 89 9.87 -13.57 8.39
CA CYS A 89 10.59 -12.40 8.89
C CYS A 89 10.47 -11.20 7.94
N LEU A 90 10.78 -10.01 8.44
CA LEU A 90 11.05 -8.81 7.64
C LEU A 90 12.49 -8.38 7.85
N PHE A 91 12.96 -7.51 6.96
CA PHE A 91 14.30 -6.97 6.97
C PHE A 91 14.28 -5.45 6.86
N VAL A 92 15.22 -4.81 7.54
CA VAL A 92 15.59 -3.41 7.33
C VAL A 92 17.03 -3.38 6.84
N VAL A 93 17.31 -2.60 5.79
CA VAL A 93 18.65 -2.48 5.22
C VAL A 93 19.46 -1.49 6.05
N GLU A 94 20.49 -1.96 6.74
CA GLU A 94 21.49 -1.12 7.41
C GLU A 94 22.47 -0.58 6.36
N SER A 95 23.01 -1.47 5.52
CA SER A 95 23.97 -1.12 4.47
C SER A 95 23.90 -2.11 3.31
N GLY A 96 24.36 -1.66 2.14
CA GLY A 96 24.31 -2.40 0.88
C GLY A 96 23.08 -2.08 0.02
N THR A 97 22.96 -2.82 -1.07
CA THR A 97 21.97 -2.67 -2.13
C THR A 97 21.25 -3.98 -2.37
N ILE A 98 19.93 -3.91 -2.39
CA ILE A 98 19.04 -5.06 -2.48
C ILE A 98 18.14 -4.92 -3.71
N ASP A 99 18.12 -5.94 -4.57
CA ASP A 99 17.28 -5.99 -5.75
C ASP A 99 16.05 -6.87 -5.51
N CYS A 100 14.87 -6.29 -5.71
CA CYS A 100 13.58 -6.99 -5.62
C CYS A 100 13.09 -7.33 -7.01
N TYR A 101 12.89 -8.63 -7.26
CA TYR A 101 12.41 -9.17 -8.51
C TYR A 101 11.02 -9.76 -8.35
N LYS A 102 10.18 -9.64 -9.37
CA LYS A 102 8.85 -10.23 -9.38
C LYS A 102 8.60 -10.95 -10.69
N LYS A 103 8.13 -12.19 -10.58
CA LYS A 103 7.58 -12.94 -11.70
C LYS A 103 6.08 -12.66 -11.81
N PHE A 104 5.66 -12.10 -12.93
CA PHE A 104 4.26 -11.83 -13.21
C PHE A 104 3.59 -13.06 -13.86
N PRO A 105 2.28 -13.28 -13.62
CA PRO A 105 1.56 -14.39 -14.24
C PRO A 105 1.65 -14.34 -15.78
N GLY A 106 2.07 -15.44 -16.40
CA GLY A 106 2.20 -15.54 -17.86
C GLY A 106 3.51 -15.01 -18.43
N GLU A 107 4.46 -14.59 -17.57
CA GLU A 107 5.82 -14.24 -17.96
C GLU A 107 6.80 -15.33 -17.51
N ASP A 108 7.82 -15.60 -18.32
CA ASP A 108 8.82 -16.63 -18.00
C ASP A 108 9.92 -16.10 -17.07
N ASP A 109 10.30 -14.84 -17.23
CA ASP A 109 11.40 -14.19 -16.50
C ASP A 109 10.91 -13.35 -15.31
N GLU A 110 11.76 -13.23 -14.28
CA GLU A 110 11.53 -12.25 -13.21
C GLU A 110 11.92 -10.84 -13.68
N LYS A 111 11.11 -9.83 -13.32
CA LYS A 111 11.40 -8.42 -13.60
C LYS A 111 11.85 -7.69 -12.34
N LEU A 112 12.87 -6.84 -12.46
CA LEU A 112 13.28 -5.95 -11.37
C LEU A 112 12.15 -4.94 -11.11
N VAL A 113 11.59 -4.95 -9.90
CA VAL A 113 10.46 -4.09 -9.50
C VAL A 113 10.85 -3.01 -8.50
N LYS A 114 11.92 -3.23 -7.72
CA LYS A 114 12.41 -2.24 -6.75
C LYS A 114 13.90 -2.48 -6.47
N VAL A 115 14.65 -1.41 -6.28
CA VAL A 115 15.97 -1.43 -5.64
C VAL A 115 15.80 -0.81 -4.25
N CYS A 116 16.20 -1.54 -3.21
CA CYS A 116 16.21 -1.09 -1.82
C CYS A 116 17.64 -0.72 -1.42
N GLN A 117 17.79 0.37 -0.67
CA GLN A 117 19.06 0.88 -0.15
C GLN A 117 19.00 1.00 1.37
N SER A 118 20.10 1.43 2.00
CA SER A 118 20.10 1.78 3.43
C SER A 118 18.91 2.68 3.77
N GLY A 119 18.12 2.27 4.77
CA GLY A 119 16.87 2.95 5.12
C GLY A 119 15.59 2.35 4.52
N ASP A 120 15.69 1.39 3.61
CA ASP A 120 14.53 0.63 3.13
C ASP A 120 14.22 -0.58 4.01
N ALA A 121 12.94 -0.95 4.07
CA ALA A 121 12.48 -2.22 4.61
C ALA A 121 11.88 -3.11 3.50
N PHE A 122 11.99 -4.42 3.67
CA PHE A 122 11.37 -5.41 2.78
C PHE A 122 10.96 -6.68 3.54
N GLY A 123 10.09 -7.49 2.93
CA GLY A 123 9.61 -8.75 3.52
C GLY A 123 8.49 -8.59 4.54
N GLU A 124 7.98 -7.38 4.76
CA GLU A 124 6.89 -7.07 5.68
C GLU A 124 5.55 -7.71 5.30
N LEU A 125 5.32 -7.90 4.00
CA LEU A 125 3.98 -8.18 3.47
C LEU A 125 3.47 -9.54 3.87
N ALA A 126 4.35 -10.54 3.81
CA ALA A 126 4.00 -11.91 4.15
C ALA A 126 3.62 -12.01 5.63
N LEU A 127 4.24 -11.21 6.50
CA LEU A 127 3.91 -11.16 7.93
C LEU A 127 2.57 -10.46 8.18
N LEU A 128 2.33 -9.39 7.43
CA LEU A 128 1.13 -8.59 7.59
C LEU A 128 -0.12 -9.24 6.99
N TYR A 129 -0.03 -9.78 5.77
CA TYR A 129 -1.16 -10.35 5.02
C TYR A 129 -1.28 -11.86 5.15
N ASN A 130 -0.32 -12.50 5.81
CA ASN A 130 -0.24 -13.96 5.90
C ASN A 130 -0.44 -14.62 4.52
N CYS A 131 0.30 -14.10 3.56
CA CYS A 131 0.34 -14.56 2.19
C CYS A 131 1.77 -15.00 1.83
N PRO A 132 1.95 -15.79 0.77
CA PRO A 132 3.27 -16.06 0.23
C PRO A 132 4.05 -14.78 -0.10
N ARG A 133 5.38 -14.88 -0.11
CA ARG A 133 6.29 -13.81 -0.52
C ARG A 133 5.91 -13.32 -1.92
N ALA A 134 5.59 -12.03 -2.04
CA ALA A 134 5.09 -11.44 -3.27
C ALA A 134 6.16 -11.21 -4.34
N ALA A 135 7.43 -11.19 -3.92
CA ALA A 135 8.59 -10.91 -4.75
C ALA A 135 9.79 -11.67 -4.18
N SER A 136 10.75 -11.92 -5.04
CA SER A 136 12.05 -12.44 -4.68
C SER A 136 13.02 -11.31 -4.41
N VAL A 137 14.03 -11.54 -3.57
CA VAL A 137 14.97 -10.50 -3.14
C VAL A 137 16.39 -11.03 -3.18
N ASN A 138 17.28 -10.30 -3.86
CA ASN A 138 18.68 -10.65 -4.03
C ASN A 138 19.57 -9.54 -3.45
N ALA A 139 20.66 -9.93 -2.78
CA ALA A 139 21.72 -9.00 -2.42
C ALA A 139 22.54 -8.64 -3.68
N ARG A 140 22.57 -7.37 -4.08
CA ARG A 140 23.40 -6.92 -5.20
C ARG A 140 24.87 -6.81 -4.78
N ASP A 141 25.12 -6.32 -3.57
CA ASP A 141 26.43 -6.22 -2.92
C ASP A 141 26.40 -6.87 -1.53
N ASN A 142 27.51 -6.81 -0.78
CA ASN A 142 27.52 -7.28 0.61
C ASN A 142 26.65 -6.37 1.47
N CYS A 143 25.63 -6.95 2.09
CA CYS A 143 24.62 -6.23 2.85
C CYS A 143 24.69 -6.54 4.35
N VAL A 144 24.35 -5.57 5.17
CA VAL A 144 23.99 -5.78 6.58
C VAL A 144 22.50 -5.47 6.72
N LEU A 145 21.77 -6.41 7.30
CA LEU A 145 20.33 -6.33 7.49
C LEU A 145 19.98 -6.47 8.97
N TRP A 146 18.94 -5.76 9.39
CA TRP A 146 18.25 -6.03 10.65
C TRP A 146 17.03 -6.89 10.36
N GLN A 147 17.03 -8.13 10.84
CA GLN A 147 15.94 -9.08 10.68
C GLN A 147 15.00 -9.04 11.89
N LEU A 148 13.70 -8.94 11.68
CA LEU A 148 12.69 -9.13 12.73
C LEU A 148 11.82 -10.34 12.38
N ASP A 149 11.68 -11.27 13.31
CA ASP A 149 10.89 -12.49 13.10
C ASP A 149 9.37 -12.25 13.16
N ARG A 150 8.61 -13.20 12.63
CA ARG A 150 7.14 -13.19 12.54
C ARG A 150 6.46 -13.06 13.90
N GLU A 151 6.98 -13.71 14.93
CA GLU A 151 6.36 -13.72 16.25
C GLU A 151 6.50 -12.33 16.89
N SER A 152 7.72 -11.79 16.93
CA SER A 152 8.00 -10.41 17.37
C SER A 152 7.19 -9.39 16.57
N PHE A 153 7.11 -9.56 15.26
CA PHE A 153 6.29 -8.69 14.41
C PHE A 153 4.81 -8.77 14.75
N ASN A 154 4.25 -9.98 14.88
CA ASN A 154 2.83 -10.19 15.16
C ASN A 154 2.43 -9.63 16.53
N HIS A 155 3.29 -9.76 17.54
CA HIS A 155 2.99 -9.34 18.90
C HIS A 155 3.20 -7.85 19.14
N ILE A 156 4.15 -7.20 18.46
CA ILE A 156 4.51 -5.80 18.73
C ILE A 156 3.98 -4.86 17.64
N VAL A 157 4.15 -5.25 16.37
CA VAL A 157 3.94 -4.36 15.23
C VAL A 157 2.55 -4.53 14.63
N LYS A 158 2.10 -5.79 14.50
CA LYS A 158 0.87 -6.11 13.78
C LYS A 158 -0.38 -5.58 14.48
N GLU A 159 -0.45 -5.60 15.81
CA GLU A 159 -1.62 -5.05 16.52
C GLU A 159 -1.78 -3.54 16.31
N ALA A 160 -0.68 -2.78 16.30
CA ALA A 160 -0.68 -1.35 16.01
C ALA A 160 -1.01 -1.04 14.54
N ALA A 161 -0.57 -1.89 13.61
CA ALA A 161 -0.76 -1.71 12.17
C ALA A 161 -2.07 -2.31 11.60
N SER A 162 -2.75 -3.22 12.32
CA SER A 162 -3.81 -4.10 11.79
C SER A 162 -5.16 -3.40 11.54
N LYS A 163 -5.62 -2.51 12.43
CA LYS A 163 -6.98 -1.92 12.32
C LYS A 163 -7.18 -1.05 11.07
N LYS A 164 -6.22 -0.18 10.76
CA LYS A 164 -6.29 0.67 9.55
C LYS A 164 -6.12 -0.16 8.28
N ARG A 165 -5.33 -1.24 8.35
CA ARG A 165 -4.98 -2.11 7.21
C ARG A 165 -6.11 -3.02 6.76
N GLU A 166 -6.81 -3.69 7.69
CA GLU A 166 -7.94 -4.55 7.34
C GLU A 166 -9.07 -3.74 6.68
N LEU A 167 -9.30 -2.53 7.20
CA LEU A 167 -10.28 -1.59 6.64
C LEU A 167 -9.95 -1.26 5.17
N TYR A 168 -8.72 -0.85 4.89
CA TYR A 168 -8.32 -0.44 3.54
C TYR A 168 -8.13 -1.60 2.58
N GLU A 169 -7.49 -2.69 2.99
CA GLU A 169 -7.22 -3.80 2.05
C GLU A 169 -8.53 -4.47 1.60
N GLY A 170 -9.48 -4.66 2.52
CA GLY A 170 -10.80 -5.19 2.19
C GLY A 170 -11.58 -4.27 1.23
N PHE A 171 -11.45 -2.96 1.41
CA PHE A 171 -12.04 -1.96 0.53
C PHE A 171 -11.35 -1.91 -0.84
N LEU A 172 -10.02 -1.76 -0.90
CA LEU A 172 -9.26 -1.62 -2.14
C LEU A 172 -9.34 -2.85 -3.04
N LYS A 173 -9.55 -4.05 -2.46
CA LYS A 173 -9.86 -5.26 -3.24
C LYS A 173 -11.15 -5.17 -4.05
N LYS A 174 -12.11 -4.34 -3.63
CA LYS A 174 -13.39 -4.14 -4.31
C LYS A 174 -13.36 -3.00 -5.32
N VAL A 175 -12.33 -2.15 -5.29
CA VAL A 175 -12.18 -1.01 -6.19
C VAL A 175 -11.80 -1.52 -7.59
N PRO A 176 -12.67 -1.36 -8.62
CA PRO A 176 -12.42 -1.92 -9.95
C PRO A 176 -11.13 -1.41 -10.60
N LEU A 177 -10.77 -0.14 -10.34
CA LEU A 177 -9.53 0.46 -10.82
C LEU A 177 -8.28 -0.34 -10.38
N LEU A 178 -8.32 -0.97 -9.21
CA LEU A 178 -7.18 -1.65 -8.58
C LEU A 178 -7.25 -3.18 -8.76
N GLU A 179 -8.15 -3.70 -9.60
CA GLU A 179 -8.33 -5.14 -9.80
C GLU A 179 -7.08 -5.80 -10.41
N SER A 180 -6.37 -5.09 -11.30
CA SER A 180 -5.15 -5.59 -11.95
C SER A 180 -3.91 -5.56 -11.04
N MET A 181 -3.99 -4.88 -9.90
CA MET A 181 -2.87 -4.79 -8.98
C MET A 181 -2.73 -6.08 -8.17
N ASP A 182 -1.51 -6.40 -7.78
CA ASP A 182 -1.30 -7.48 -6.82
C ASP A 182 -1.49 -6.99 -5.36
N ALA A 183 -1.39 -7.90 -4.38
CA ALA A 183 -1.55 -7.55 -2.97
C ALA A 183 -0.49 -6.55 -2.45
N TYR A 184 0.76 -6.67 -2.90
CA TYR A 184 1.85 -5.74 -2.63
C TYR A 184 1.55 -4.34 -3.16
N GLU A 185 1.19 -4.24 -4.44
CA GLU A 185 0.88 -2.95 -5.06
C GLU A 185 -0.28 -2.24 -4.36
N ARG A 186 -1.36 -2.98 -4.05
CA ARG A 186 -2.48 -2.44 -3.26
C ARG A 186 -2.09 -2.06 -1.83
N SER A 187 -1.16 -2.78 -1.21
CA SER A 187 -0.68 -2.45 0.14
C SER A 187 -0.04 -1.08 0.19
N LYS A 188 0.84 -0.79 -0.76
CA LYS A 188 1.53 0.50 -0.81
C LYS A 188 0.56 1.66 -1.00
N ILE A 189 -0.54 1.43 -1.72
CA ILE A 189 -1.63 2.40 -1.82
C ILE A 189 -2.32 2.55 -0.47
N ALA A 190 -2.76 1.45 0.15
CA ALA A 190 -3.41 1.47 1.47
C ALA A 190 -2.61 2.27 2.51
N ASP A 191 -1.28 2.11 2.48
CA ASP A 191 -0.36 2.77 3.41
C ASP A 191 -0.24 4.29 3.15
N ALA A 192 -0.46 4.71 1.91
CA ALA A 192 -0.43 6.11 1.48
C ALA A 192 -1.78 6.81 1.59
N LEU A 193 -2.89 6.07 1.73
CA LEU A 193 -4.23 6.64 1.83
C LEU A 193 -4.48 7.33 3.19
N LYS A 194 -5.22 8.44 3.10
CA LYS A 194 -5.73 9.19 4.24
C LYS A 194 -7.26 9.27 4.15
N THR A 195 -7.96 8.92 5.21
CA THR A 195 -9.40 9.15 5.30
C THR A 195 -9.69 10.64 5.38
N GLU A 196 -10.59 11.12 4.53
CA GLU A 196 -11.22 12.44 4.65
C GLU A 196 -12.75 12.25 4.70
N THR A 197 -13.43 13.03 5.54
CA THR A 197 -14.88 12.95 5.75
C THR A 197 -15.54 14.28 5.45
N TYR A 198 -16.69 14.23 4.80
CA TYR A 198 -17.48 15.38 4.38
C TYR A 198 -18.95 15.16 4.77
N LYS A 199 -19.67 16.25 4.99
CA LYS A 199 -21.11 16.28 5.24
C LYS A 199 -21.87 16.49 3.94
N ASP A 200 -23.16 16.16 3.97
CA ASP A 200 -24.05 16.43 2.84
C ASP A 200 -23.98 17.91 2.41
N GLY A 201 -23.80 18.15 1.12
CA GLY A 201 -23.64 19.49 0.55
C GLY A 201 -22.22 20.04 0.53
N ASP A 202 -21.25 19.42 1.21
CA ASP A 202 -19.86 19.88 1.19
C ASP A 202 -19.24 19.74 -0.21
N VAL A 203 -18.45 20.73 -0.60
CA VAL A 203 -17.67 20.73 -1.85
C VAL A 203 -16.29 20.11 -1.56
N ILE A 204 -15.98 19.02 -2.25
CA ILE A 204 -14.71 18.28 -2.08
C ILE A 204 -13.62 18.83 -2.99
N VAL A 205 -13.99 19.17 -4.24
CA VAL A 205 -13.12 19.87 -5.19
C VAL A 205 -13.96 20.85 -6.00
N SER A 206 -13.36 21.98 -6.40
CA SER A 206 -14.03 22.99 -7.20
C SER A 206 -13.45 23.06 -8.61
N GLN A 207 -14.31 23.23 -9.62
CA GLN A 207 -13.93 23.40 -11.01
C GLN A 207 -13.01 24.63 -11.16
N GLY A 208 -11.94 24.49 -11.95
CA GLY A 208 -10.98 25.55 -12.22
C GLY A 208 -9.88 25.71 -11.16
N GLU A 209 -10.01 25.06 -10.00
CA GLU A 209 -8.96 25.08 -8.99
C GLU A 209 -7.83 24.09 -9.32
N PRO A 210 -6.58 24.34 -8.89
CA PRO A 210 -5.52 23.36 -8.98
C PRO A 210 -5.87 22.08 -8.23
N GLY A 211 -5.67 20.91 -8.85
CA GLY A 211 -5.91 19.61 -8.23
C GLY A 211 -4.62 18.90 -7.82
N ASP A 212 -4.46 18.58 -6.54
CA ASP A 212 -3.27 17.92 -5.98
C ASP A 212 -3.56 16.55 -5.33
N LYS A 213 -4.83 16.16 -5.23
CA LYS A 213 -5.28 14.89 -4.65
C LYS A 213 -6.14 14.07 -5.60
N PHE A 214 -6.07 12.75 -5.43
CA PHE A 214 -6.95 11.73 -5.98
C PHE A 214 -7.80 11.13 -4.87
N TYR A 215 -9.05 10.77 -5.15
CA TYR A 215 -9.99 10.28 -4.16
C TYR A 215 -10.66 8.99 -4.61
N ILE A 216 -10.87 8.07 -3.66
CA ILE A 216 -11.71 6.88 -3.84
C ILE A 216 -12.83 6.94 -2.79
N VAL A 217 -14.08 6.77 -3.21
CA VAL A 217 -15.24 6.81 -2.30
C VAL A 217 -15.29 5.53 -1.48
N GLU A 218 -15.14 5.64 -0.16
CA GLU A 218 -15.27 4.52 0.76
C GLU A 218 -16.75 4.26 1.08
N GLU A 219 -17.48 5.32 1.42
CA GLU A 219 -18.86 5.28 1.88
C GLU A 219 -19.58 6.59 1.54
N GLY A 220 -20.90 6.52 1.29
CA GLY A 220 -21.71 7.67 0.91
C GLY A 220 -21.83 7.86 -0.60
N LYS A 221 -22.35 9.03 -0.99
CA LYS A 221 -22.59 9.42 -2.38
C LYS A 221 -22.06 10.82 -2.65
N ALA A 222 -21.53 11.03 -3.85
CA ALA A 222 -21.13 12.33 -4.34
C ALA A 222 -21.56 12.50 -5.79
N VAL A 223 -21.60 13.74 -6.28
CA VAL A 223 -21.89 14.04 -7.68
C VAL A 223 -20.88 15.04 -8.23
N ALA A 224 -20.51 14.84 -9.49
CA ALA A 224 -19.75 15.82 -10.24
C ALA A 224 -20.69 16.78 -10.97
N THR A 225 -20.42 18.08 -10.84
CA THR A 225 -21.16 19.10 -11.60
C THR A 225 -20.21 19.96 -12.40
N LYS A 226 -20.56 20.32 -13.64
CA LYS A 226 -19.73 21.11 -14.53
C LYS A 226 -20.50 22.32 -15.06
N SER A 227 -19.87 23.49 -14.98
CA SER A 227 -20.33 24.69 -15.66
C SER A 227 -19.71 24.74 -17.04
N PHE A 228 -20.55 24.67 -18.08
CA PHE A 228 -20.12 24.75 -19.49
C PHE A 228 -20.11 26.20 -20.01
N VAL A 229 -20.96 27.06 -19.45
CA VAL A 229 -21.11 28.46 -19.84
C VAL A 229 -21.05 29.33 -18.60
N GLN A 230 -20.28 30.42 -18.67
CA GLN A 230 -20.15 31.36 -17.55
C GLN A 230 -21.51 32.00 -17.24
N GLY A 231 -21.92 31.94 -15.96
CA GLY A 231 -23.21 32.49 -15.49
C GLY A 231 -24.41 31.54 -15.57
N GLN A 232 -24.25 30.33 -16.13
CA GLN A 232 -25.28 29.28 -16.05
C GLN A 232 -25.08 28.39 -14.82
N SER A 233 -26.17 27.78 -14.37
CA SER A 233 -26.12 26.81 -13.27
C SER A 233 -25.31 25.58 -13.69
N PRO A 234 -24.43 25.04 -12.81
CA PRO A 234 -23.68 23.82 -13.08
C PRO A 234 -24.64 22.65 -13.37
N GLN A 235 -24.30 21.83 -14.37
CA GLN A 235 -25.05 20.61 -14.69
C GLN A 235 -24.39 19.41 -14.05
N GLU A 236 -25.18 18.48 -13.53
CA GLU A 236 -24.67 17.19 -13.05
C GLU A 236 -24.19 16.35 -14.24
N VAL A 237 -22.95 15.87 -14.17
CA VAL A 237 -22.32 15.09 -15.24
C VAL A 237 -21.95 13.68 -14.81
N MET A 238 -21.88 13.40 -13.50
CA MET A 238 -21.56 12.08 -12.99
C MET A 238 -22.00 11.90 -11.52
N GLN A 239 -22.25 10.66 -11.13
CA GLN A 239 -22.50 10.26 -9.75
C GLN A 239 -21.43 9.26 -9.30
N PHE A 240 -21.10 9.31 -8.01
CA PHE A 240 -20.11 8.44 -7.39
C PHE A 240 -20.69 7.78 -6.14
N GLY A 241 -20.45 6.48 -6.00
CA GLY A 241 -20.73 5.70 -4.81
C GLY A 241 -19.51 4.89 -4.38
N SER A 242 -19.68 4.00 -3.40
CA SER A 242 -18.58 3.19 -2.85
C SER A 242 -17.82 2.41 -3.93
N GLY A 243 -16.50 2.59 -3.96
CA GLY A 243 -15.59 1.99 -4.94
C GLY A 243 -15.33 2.84 -6.19
N ASP A 244 -16.14 3.88 -6.44
CA ASP A 244 -15.87 4.86 -7.48
C ASP A 244 -14.73 5.81 -7.06
N TYR A 245 -14.16 6.51 -8.01
CA TYR A 245 -13.04 7.43 -7.80
C TYR A 245 -13.20 8.72 -8.59
N PHE A 246 -12.49 9.76 -8.18
CA PHE A 246 -12.44 11.04 -8.88
C PHE A 246 -11.15 11.80 -8.60
N GLY A 247 -10.89 12.81 -9.44
CA GLY A 247 -9.77 13.74 -9.28
C GLY A 247 -8.46 13.31 -9.95
N GLU A 248 -8.47 12.19 -10.67
CA GLU A 248 -7.37 11.69 -11.48
C GLU A 248 -7.01 12.62 -12.64
N LEU A 249 -8.00 13.30 -13.24
CA LEU A 249 -7.80 14.14 -14.43
C LEU A 249 -6.77 15.24 -14.20
N ALA A 250 -6.87 15.95 -13.08
CA ALA A 250 -5.96 17.04 -12.73
C ALA A 250 -4.52 16.55 -12.49
N LEU A 251 -4.36 15.29 -12.08
CA LEU A 251 -3.05 14.67 -11.84
C LEU A 251 -2.42 14.11 -13.11
N LEU A 252 -3.25 13.58 -14.02
CA LEU A 252 -2.83 12.98 -15.30
C LEU A 252 -2.54 14.04 -16.36
N LYS A 253 -3.46 14.99 -16.56
CA LYS A 253 -3.34 16.04 -17.59
C LYS A 253 -2.52 17.25 -17.11
N ASN A 254 -2.25 17.34 -15.80
CA ASN A 254 -1.63 18.51 -15.17
C ASN A 254 -2.43 19.80 -15.41
N GLU A 255 -3.76 19.67 -15.44
CA GLU A 255 -4.72 20.75 -15.66
C GLU A 255 -5.51 21.04 -14.37
N PRO A 256 -6.17 22.21 -14.24
CA PRO A 256 -7.11 22.46 -13.15
C PRO A 256 -8.26 21.44 -13.12
N ARG A 257 -8.98 21.37 -11.99
CA ARG A 257 -10.15 20.50 -11.82
C ARG A 257 -11.18 20.76 -12.91
N ALA A 258 -11.59 19.72 -13.62
CA ALA A 258 -12.51 19.81 -14.75
C ALA A 258 -13.98 20.03 -14.34
N ALA A 259 -14.33 19.72 -13.09
CA ALA A 259 -15.69 19.79 -12.53
C ALA A 259 -15.61 19.98 -11.01
N ASN A 260 -16.71 20.45 -10.41
CA ASN A 260 -16.89 20.36 -8.96
C ASN A 260 -17.25 18.93 -8.57
N VAL A 261 -16.92 18.51 -7.34
CA VAL A 261 -17.48 17.30 -6.74
C VAL A 261 -18.10 17.67 -5.39
N ILE A 262 -19.35 17.30 -5.19
CA ILE A 262 -20.17 17.70 -4.05
C ILE A 262 -20.75 16.45 -3.38
N ALA A 263 -20.67 16.38 -2.05
CA ALA A 263 -21.29 15.32 -1.27
C ALA A 263 -22.82 15.39 -1.35
N LYS A 264 -23.47 14.23 -1.48
CA LYS A 264 -24.94 14.05 -1.46
C LYS A 264 -25.42 13.20 -0.28
N SER A 265 -24.52 12.94 0.65
CA SER A 265 -24.73 12.28 1.94
C SER A 265 -23.51 12.59 2.81
N ASP A 266 -23.54 12.17 4.07
CA ASP A 266 -22.28 11.95 4.79
C ASP A 266 -21.37 11.06 3.92
N LEU A 267 -20.18 11.56 3.62
CA LEU A 267 -19.28 11.00 2.62
C LEU A 267 -17.93 10.74 3.28
N ARG A 268 -17.40 9.53 3.08
CA ARG A 268 -16.05 9.17 3.49
C ARG A 268 -15.25 8.77 2.25
N VAL A 269 -14.09 9.37 2.08
CA VAL A 269 -13.20 9.12 0.95
C VAL A 269 -11.78 8.78 1.42
N ALA A 270 -11.10 7.95 0.63
CA ALA A 270 -9.68 7.71 0.76
C ALA A 270 -8.93 8.65 -0.19
N ALA A 271 -8.15 9.58 0.36
CA ALA A 271 -7.38 10.57 -0.38
C ALA A 271 -5.91 10.14 -0.57
N LEU A 272 -5.37 10.39 -1.76
CA LEU A 272 -3.98 10.15 -2.14
C LEU A 272 -3.39 11.42 -2.74
N ASP A 273 -2.24 11.87 -2.23
CA ASP A 273 -1.55 13.05 -2.76
C ASP A 273 -0.91 12.78 -4.14
N ARG A 274 -0.65 13.85 -4.90
CA ARG A 274 -0.06 13.80 -6.25
C ARG A 274 1.25 13.01 -6.32
N ARG A 275 2.14 13.14 -5.33
CA ARG A 275 3.44 12.44 -5.35
C ARG A 275 3.23 10.95 -5.15
N SER A 276 2.38 10.57 -4.21
CA SER A 276 2.01 9.18 -3.98
C SER A 276 1.24 8.59 -5.15
N PHE A 277 0.32 9.33 -5.77
CA PHE A 277 -0.41 8.92 -6.97
C PHE A 277 0.54 8.57 -8.12
N LYS A 278 1.46 9.47 -8.50
CA LYS A 278 2.40 9.21 -9.59
C LYS A 278 3.32 8.01 -9.31
N ARG A 279 3.76 7.89 -8.06
CA ARG A 279 4.66 6.80 -7.66
C ARG A 279 3.97 5.43 -7.59
N LEU A 280 2.72 5.38 -7.13
CA LEU A 280 2.04 4.13 -6.78
C LEU A 280 1.01 3.67 -7.81
N LEU A 281 0.42 4.61 -8.56
CA LEU A 281 -0.58 4.34 -9.59
C LEU A 281 -0.05 4.61 -11.00
N GLY A 282 1.25 4.89 -11.16
CA GLY A 282 1.89 5.14 -12.46
C GLY A 282 1.70 3.98 -13.45
N ASN A 283 1.68 2.74 -12.95
CA ASN A 283 1.39 1.53 -13.74
C ASN A 283 -0.07 1.43 -14.20
N LEU A 284 -1.00 2.19 -13.59
CA LEU A 284 -2.40 2.24 -13.98
C LEU A 284 -2.74 3.46 -14.84
N GLU A 285 -1.76 4.29 -15.21
CA GLU A 285 -2.00 5.48 -16.03
C GLU A 285 -2.76 5.15 -17.33
N ASP A 286 -2.45 4.02 -17.97
CA ASP A 286 -3.13 3.62 -19.20
C ASP A 286 -4.60 3.25 -18.95
N ILE A 287 -4.91 2.61 -17.83
CA ILE A 287 -6.29 2.28 -17.44
C ILE A 287 -7.06 3.57 -17.13
N LEU A 288 -6.42 4.47 -16.38
CA LEU A 288 -6.99 5.76 -16.03
C LEU A 288 -7.26 6.60 -17.30
N LYS A 289 -6.28 6.71 -18.21
CA LYS A 289 -6.41 7.40 -19.51
C LYS A 289 -7.52 6.81 -20.39
N ARG A 290 -7.70 5.49 -20.41
CA ARG A 290 -8.83 4.88 -21.15
C ARG A 290 -10.18 5.25 -20.55
N ASN A 291 -10.27 5.31 -19.23
CA ASN A 291 -11.49 5.71 -18.55
C ASN A 291 -11.77 7.21 -18.67
N THR A 292 -10.78 8.05 -19.02
CA THR A 292 -11.04 9.49 -19.22
C THR A 292 -11.96 9.79 -20.38
N ALA A 293 -12.05 8.90 -21.37
CA ALA A 293 -12.99 9.01 -22.48
C ALA A 293 -14.47 8.92 -22.04
N ARG A 294 -14.75 8.52 -20.80
CA ARG A 294 -16.11 8.56 -20.22
C ARG A 294 -16.55 9.97 -19.79
N TYR A 295 -15.62 10.93 -19.78
CA TYR A 295 -15.88 12.31 -19.33
C TYR A 295 -15.85 13.34 -20.48
N GLU A 296 -15.53 12.90 -21.70
CA GLU A 296 -15.54 13.68 -22.94
C GLU A 296 -16.87 13.46 -23.67
#